data_AF-A0A950RW00-F1
#
_entry.id   AF-A0A950RW00-F1
#
_cell.length_a   1.000
_cell.length_b   1.000
_cell.length_c   1.000
_cell.angle_alpha   90.00
_cell.angle_beta   90.00
_cell.angle_gamma   90.00
#
_symmetry.space_group_name_H-M   'P 1'
#
loop_
_entity.id
_entity.type
_entity.pdbx_description
1 polymer ?
#
loop_
_entity_poly.entity_id
_entity_poly.type
_entity_poly.pdbx_seq_one_letter_code
_entity_poly.pdbx_strand_id
1 'polypeptide(L)'
;MPPAPSNSAAAPTTAVLTSPRIPPADPMNGGFLIANQHGMLFHDLADDAQEDIAYARWLGAGIIRVFATDNNGFRQWDGRQVGNRIADRAPLLRAANMRLIVALVNNHRAVPGEPAEDVGWMDNYIQLLLPFYTDNWRGPYLQFTRDLISTVQARGALDVIYAWELGNELHTPRDPTAVEPFITAAAAEVRAMDPQTPILPGTMGANHVEPGNPNSSIARWLYCDAPIDAYTLHAYDWVSRDRGGDMPIDWDLDNIVSQPCPSGRQLPVVVEELGTSRGLPGVYSADDESDRVAQERRQIDFVRQFPQVVGFGVWNAESPRLIDRTFIDVRRGLTSYGANAQGGGSCYDPTPELQPGPRCSLEQALRGIHFVRSSLSSAWQAGMNADSSNPLLGNVSVTTDGTAITGWALDPSVSDSTGITDVVLYAGDTLLAQAQLGVARPDVPQTTQNNAWSTPGFTLSLPFDALLTGSNPLTVMAHTSQGAVWTSNVQVVMPILGGILPAKAMGAAASSVPAVQPTPTPPRVLISWPTAGASVSRAFTMQGTVAAGVDRVDIFMDSDRDAGGVIVGSAVPGSLAGVRLNRSISSDEFYAVVNVSKGNHVLYIHGHSTGGGDTLVTLAIAAQ
;
A
#
# COMPACT_ATOMS: atom_id res chain seq x y z
N MET A 1 15.70 68.81 11.24
CA MET A 1 14.87 67.73 10.67
C MET A 1 14.91 66.57 11.64
N PRO A 2 13.77 66.06 12.15
CA PRO A 2 13.77 64.91 13.05
C PRO A 2 14.03 63.61 12.27
N PRO A 3 14.61 62.57 12.89
CA PRO A 3 14.90 61.30 12.24
C PRO A 3 13.62 60.49 11.98
N ALA A 4 13.61 59.74 10.89
CA ALA A 4 12.49 58.89 10.47
C ALA A 4 12.26 57.74 11.47
N PRO A 5 11.00 57.31 11.69
CA PRO A 5 10.67 56.25 12.62
C PRO A 5 11.18 54.89 12.09
N SER A 6 11.83 54.13 12.96
CA SER A 6 12.22 52.74 12.71
C SER A 6 10.98 51.86 12.66
N ASN A 7 10.71 51.23 11.51
CA ASN A 7 9.73 50.15 11.38
C ASN A 7 10.23 48.93 12.16
N SER A 8 9.72 48.74 13.38
CA SER A 8 9.83 47.46 14.08
C SER A 8 8.95 46.44 13.34
N ALA A 9 9.58 45.55 12.58
CA ALA A 9 8.91 44.39 12.02
C ALA A 9 8.26 43.59 13.17
N ALA A 10 6.95 43.39 13.09
CA ALA A 10 6.22 42.57 14.04
C ALA A 10 6.80 41.15 14.04
N ALA A 11 7.09 40.61 15.23
CA ALA A 11 7.53 39.24 15.38
C ALA A 11 6.47 38.29 14.76
N PRO A 12 6.89 37.25 14.01
CA PRO A 12 5.96 36.32 13.39
C PRO A 12 5.11 35.67 14.48
N THR A 13 3.80 35.83 14.36
CA THR A 13 2.80 35.13 15.17
C THR A 13 3.09 33.63 15.11
N THR A 14 3.32 33.02 16.27
CA THR A 14 3.48 31.58 16.45
C THR A 14 2.35 30.85 15.73
N ALA A 15 2.69 30.20 14.62
CA ALA A 15 1.75 29.40 13.85
C ALA A 15 1.18 28.31 14.76
N VAL A 16 -0.13 28.32 14.94
CA VAL A 16 -0.84 27.26 15.66
C VAL A 16 -0.56 25.95 14.92
N LEU A 17 0.06 24.99 15.62
CA LEU A 17 0.29 23.65 15.10
C LEU A 17 -1.07 23.02 14.76
N THR A 18 -1.46 23.06 13.49
CA THR A 18 -2.63 22.33 13.00
C THR A 18 -2.38 20.84 13.18
N SER A 19 -3.38 20.09 13.65
CA SER A 19 -3.30 18.64 13.77
C SER A 19 -2.76 18.01 12.46
N PRO A 20 -1.90 16.97 12.54
CA PRO A 20 -1.36 16.32 11.35
C PRO A 20 -2.49 15.86 10.41
N ARG A 21 -2.43 16.22 9.12
CA ARG A 21 -3.41 15.80 8.11
C ARG A 21 -3.20 14.39 7.59
N ILE A 22 -2.06 13.78 7.90
CA ILE A 22 -1.88 12.35 7.82
C ILE A 22 -2.16 11.83 9.23
N PRO A 23 -3.38 11.31 9.49
CA PRO A 23 -3.70 10.82 10.81
C PRO A 23 -2.68 9.79 11.27
N PRO A 24 -2.37 9.78 12.57
CA PRO A 24 -1.79 8.63 13.24
C PRO A 24 -2.47 7.29 12.85
N ALA A 25 -3.79 7.30 12.60
CA ALA A 25 -4.55 6.10 12.23
C ALA A 25 -4.58 5.81 10.71
N ASP A 26 -3.88 6.59 9.87
CA ASP A 26 -3.92 6.39 8.43
C ASP A 26 -3.16 5.11 8.00
N PRO A 27 -3.66 4.35 7.01
CA PRO A 27 -2.96 3.23 6.37
C PRO A 27 -1.47 3.48 6.08
N MET A 28 -1.06 4.70 5.73
CA MET A 28 0.35 5.02 5.52
C MET A 28 1.21 5.05 6.77
N ASN A 29 0.68 4.84 7.98
CA ASN A 29 1.41 5.13 9.21
C ASN A 29 2.09 3.91 9.87
N GLY A 30 2.40 2.86 9.10
CA GLY A 30 2.85 1.55 9.63
C GLY A 30 3.73 0.72 8.69
N GLY A 31 4.63 1.34 7.94
CA GLY A 31 5.49 0.67 6.96
C GLY A 31 4.75 0.28 5.68
N PHE A 32 3.79 1.10 5.26
CA PHE A 32 2.86 0.77 4.20
C PHE A 32 3.51 0.65 2.83
N LEU A 33 3.13 -0.39 2.09
CA LEU A 33 3.58 -0.60 0.72
C LEU A 33 2.85 0.35 -0.23
N ILE A 34 3.61 1.15 -0.96
CA ILE A 34 3.13 1.97 -2.07
C ILE A 34 3.52 1.28 -3.38
N ALA A 35 2.56 1.06 -4.27
CA ALA A 35 2.86 0.57 -5.62
C ALA A 35 3.09 1.76 -6.55
N ASN A 36 4.31 1.97 -7.06
CA ASN A 36 4.54 3.01 -8.08
C ASN A 36 4.12 2.49 -9.44
N GLN A 37 3.01 2.99 -9.96
CA GLN A 37 2.46 2.65 -11.26
C GLN A 37 2.26 3.94 -12.05
N HIS A 38 3.36 4.58 -12.43
CA HIS A 38 3.32 5.90 -13.05
C HIS A 38 2.47 5.95 -14.34
N GLY A 39 2.36 4.82 -15.05
CA GLY A 39 1.56 4.70 -16.28
C GLY A 39 0.07 4.44 -16.09
N MET A 40 -0.39 4.09 -14.87
CA MET A 40 -1.72 3.51 -14.65
C MET A 40 -2.87 4.37 -15.22
N LEU A 41 -2.77 5.70 -15.13
CA LEU A 41 -3.79 6.61 -15.66
C LEU A 41 -3.84 6.61 -17.18
N PHE A 42 -2.72 6.33 -17.84
CA PHE A 42 -2.51 6.49 -19.27
C PHE A 42 -2.69 5.22 -20.09
N HIS A 43 -3.02 4.09 -19.45
CA HIS A 43 -3.44 2.88 -20.16
C HIS A 43 -4.64 3.16 -21.07
N ASP A 44 -4.57 2.70 -22.31
CA ASP A 44 -5.70 2.79 -23.25
C ASP A 44 -6.90 1.99 -22.77
N LEU A 45 -6.64 0.77 -22.28
CA LEU A 45 -7.65 -0.19 -21.88
C LEU A 45 -8.01 -0.02 -20.41
N ALA A 46 -9.31 -0.07 -20.11
CA ALA A 46 -9.79 -0.08 -18.73
C ALA A 46 -9.27 -1.28 -17.93
N ASP A 47 -9.15 -2.41 -18.61
CA ASP A 47 -8.70 -3.67 -18.01
C ASP A 47 -7.26 -3.61 -17.54
N ASP A 48 -6.39 -2.81 -18.18
CA ASP A 48 -4.99 -2.69 -17.77
C ASP A 48 -4.85 -1.86 -16.48
N ALA A 49 -5.63 -0.78 -16.32
CA ALA A 49 -5.71 -0.08 -15.04
C ALA A 49 -6.35 -0.93 -13.94
N GLN A 50 -7.35 -1.74 -14.25
CA GLN A 50 -7.92 -2.70 -13.29
C GLN A 50 -6.90 -3.75 -12.88
N GLU A 51 -6.10 -4.24 -13.82
CA GLU A 51 -5.05 -5.22 -13.60
C GLU A 51 -3.93 -4.67 -12.70
N ASP A 52 -3.52 -3.42 -12.92
CA ASP A 52 -2.60 -2.69 -12.04
C ASP A 52 -3.14 -2.56 -10.60
N ILE A 53 -4.42 -2.19 -10.45
CA ILE A 53 -5.09 -2.12 -9.14
C ILE A 53 -5.14 -3.51 -8.49
N ALA A 54 -5.47 -4.55 -9.24
CA ALA A 54 -5.52 -5.93 -8.73
C ALA A 54 -4.15 -6.41 -8.28
N TYR A 55 -3.10 -6.13 -9.03
CA TYR A 55 -1.72 -6.50 -8.67
C TYR A 55 -1.21 -5.75 -7.45
N ALA A 56 -1.36 -4.42 -7.39
CA ALA A 56 -0.99 -3.64 -6.23
C ALA A 56 -1.73 -4.12 -4.97
N ARG A 57 -3.01 -4.43 -5.10
CA ARG A 57 -3.81 -4.99 -4.02
C ARG A 57 -3.33 -6.38 -3.59
N TRP A 58 -2.95 -7.22 -4.55
CA TRP A 58 -2.40 -8.55 -4.29
C TRP A 58 -1.04 -8.50 -3.59
N LEU A 59 -0.20 -7.50 -3.89
CA LEU A 59 1.04 -7.22 -3.16
C LEU A 59 0.82 -6.77 -1.72
N GLY A 60 -0.42 -6.42 -1.35
CA GLY A 60 -0.76 -5.88 -0.03
C GLY A 60 -0.70 -4.36 0.04
N ALA A 61 -0.43 -3.66 -1.08
CA ALA A 61 -0.54 -2.21 -1.12
C ALA A 61 -2.01 -1.77 -0.96
N GLY A 62 -2.21 -0.57 -0.44
CA GLY A 62 -3.49 0.13 -0.56
C GLY A 62 -3.33 1.58 -1.00
N ILE A 63 -2.15 1.93 -1.52
CA ILE A 63 -1.88 3.18 -2.21
C ILE A 63 -1.11 2.86 -3.47
N ILE A 64 -1.55 3.49 -4.55
CA ILE A 64 -0.83 3.52 -5.82
C ILE A 64 -0.32 4.94 -6.00
N ARG A 65 0.96 5.08 -6.29
CA ARG A 65 1.53 6.36 -6.70
C ARG A 65 1.54 6.44 -8.23
N VAL A 66 0.97 7.50 -8.77
CA VAL A 66 0.74 7.70 -10.21
C VAL A 66 1.20 9.08 -10.65
N PHE A 67 1.54 9.24 -11.92
CA PHE A 67 1.86 10.55 -12.49
C PHE A 67 0.63 11.15 -13.15
N ALA A 68 0.46 12.46 -13.00
CA ALA A 68 -0.53 13.23 -13.74
C ALA A 68 -0.03 13.61 -15.15
N THR A 69 1.26 13.44 -15.43
CA THR A 69 1.87 13.66 -16.75
C THR A 69 2.40 12.35 -17.33
N ASP A 70 2.13 12.11 -18.62
CA ASP A 70 2.65 10.95 -19.34
C ASP A 70 4.18 11.06 -19.47
N ASN A 71 4.91 10.26 -18.68
CA ASN A 71 6.37 10.26 -18.64
C ASN A 71 7.03 10.01 -20.00
N ASN A 72 6.39 9.20 -20.85
CA ASN A 72 6.92 8.88 -22.18
C ASN A 72 6.51 9.91 -23.25
N GLY A 73 5.55 10.76 -22.91
CA GLY A 73 5.12 11.87 -23.75
C GLY A 73 4.24 11.49 -24.92
N PHE A 74 3.63 10.31 -24.91
CA PHE A 74 2.71 9.86 -25.95
C PHE A 74 1.38 10.60 -25.92
N ARG A 75 0.98 11.09 -24.74
CA ARG A 75 -0.29 11.74 -24.47
C ARG A 75 -0.04 13.11 -23.85
N GLN A 76 -0.58 14.16 -24.47
CA GLN A 76 -0.56 15.52 -23.92
C GLN A 76 -1.92 15.85 -23.30
N TRP A 77 -2.28 15.13 -22.24
CA TRP A 77 -3.54 15.33 -21.55
C TRP A 77 -3.50 16.55 -20.64
N ASP A 78 -4.53 17.38 -20.70
CA ASP A 78 -4.72 18.47 -19.76
C ASP A 78 -5.22 17.95 -18.38
N GLY A 79 -5.25 18.85 -17.39
CA GLY A 79 -5.65 18.49 -16.04
C GLY A 79 -7.07 17.93 -15.96
N ARG A 80 -7.99 18.43 -16.80
CA ARG A 80 -9.38 17.96 -16.86
C ARG A 80 -9.46 16.51 -17.36
N GLN A 81 -8.69 16.15 -18.39
CA GLN A 81 -8.63 14.78 -18.90
C GLN A 81 -8.08 13.81 -17.85
N VAL A 82 -7.01 14.20 -17.15
CA VAL A 82 -6.43 13.39 -16.07
C VAL A 82 -7.42 13.27 -14.89
N GLY A 83 -8.07 14.35 -14.49
CA GLY A 83 -9.08 14.33 -13.42
C GLY A 83 -10.30 13.48 -13.76
N ASN A 84 -10.76 13.52 -15.02
CA ASN A 84 -11.81 12.61 -15.50
C ASN A 84 -11.37 11.15 -15.42
N ARG A 85 -10.13 10.87 -15.83
CA ARG A 85 -9.58 9.51 -15.78
C ARG A 85 -9.52 8.97 -14.35
N ILE A 86 -9.06 9.77 -13.39
CA ILE A 86 -9.09 9.40 -11.96
C ILE A 86 -10.52 9.09 -11.52
N ALA A 87 -11.47 9.97 -11.84
CA ALA A 87 -12.87 9.78 -11.45
C ALA A 87 -13.49 8.51 -12.06
N ASP A 88 -13.11 8.15 -13.29
CA ASP A 88 -13.56 6.92 -13.94
C ASP A 88 -12.97 5.66 -13.28
N ARG A 89 -11.79 5.75 -12.66
CA ARG A 89 -11.16 4.64 -11.89
C ARG A 89 -11.59 4.58 -10.43
N ALA A 90 -12.16 5.67 -9.88
CA ALA A 90 -12.55 5.74 -8.47
C ALA A 90 -13.44 4.58 -7.98
N PRO A 91 -14.43 4.07 -8.76
CA PRO A 91 -15.20 2.90 -8.32
C PRO A 91 -14.35 1.63 -8.09
N LEU A 92 -13.35 1.38 -8.94
CA LEU A 92 -12.44 0.23 -8.80
C LEU A 92 -11.52 0.41 -7.59
N LEU A 93 -10.99 1.62 -7.42
CA LEU A 93 -10.15 1.98 -6.27
C LEU A 93 -10.93 1.79 -4.95
N ARG A 94 -12.17 2.27 -4.87
CA ARG A 94 -13.04 2.06 -3.70
C ARG A 94 -13.31 0.59 -3.42
N ALA A 95 -13.62 -0.20 -4.45
CA ALA A 95 -13.88 -1.63 -4.31
C ALA A 95 -12.63 -2.38 -3.78
N ALA A 96 -11.44 -1.94 -4.19
CA ALA A 96 -10.17 -2.47 -3.71
C ALA A 96 -9.71 -1.86 -2.37
N ASN A 97 -10.42 -0.85 -1.84
CA ASN A 97 -9.97 0.00 -0.73
C ASN A 97 -8.57 0.61 -0.95
N MET A 98 -8.34 1.13 -2.15
CA MET A 98 -7.10 1.76 -2.57
C MET A 98 -7.27 3.26 -2.78
N ARG A 99 -6.20 4.01 -2.55
CA ARG A 99 -6.12 5.45 -2.77
C ARG A 99 -4.91 5.82 -3.63
N LEU A 100 -4.86 7.05 -4.13
CA LEU A 100 -3.81 7.52 -5.03
C LEU A 100 -2.93 8.59 -4.38
N ILE A 101 -1.61 8.45 -4.52
CA ILE A 101 -0.70 9.62 -4.51
C ILE A 101 -0.60 10.08 -5.97
N VAL A 102 -0.90 11.34 -6.24
CA VAL A 102 -0.89 11.89 -7.60
C VAL A 102 0.18 12.97 -7.72
N ALA A 103 1.27 12.66 -8.43
CA ALA A 103 2.30 13.62 -8.79
C ALA A 103 1.79 14.56 -9.88
N LEU A 104 1.55 15.83 -9.53
CA LEU A 104 0.88 16.83 -10.38
C LEU A 104 1.69 17.23 -11.62
N VAL A 105 3.00 17.06 -11.57
CA VAL A 105 3.92 17.17 -12.70
C VAL A 105 5.03 16.14 -12.53
N ASN A 106 5.75 15.81 -13.59
CA ASN A 106 7.00 15.06 -13.49
C ASN A 106 8.15 15.96 -13.86
N ASN A 107 9.22 15.99 -13.07
CA ASN A 107 10.41 16.77 -13.41
C ASN A 107 10.93 16.40 -14.81
N HIS A 108 10.82 15.14 -15.23
CA HIS A 108 11.20 14.68 -16.56
C HIS A 108 10.18 14.96 -17.67
N ARG A 109 8.99 15.41 -17.29
CA ARG A 109 7.90 15.71 -18.21
C ARG A 109 7.00 16.82 -17.68
N ALA A 110 7.24 18.02 -18.21
CA ALA A 110 6.33 19.15 -18.04
C ALA A 110 4.88 18.84 -18.43
N VAL A 111 3.94 19.58 -17.82
CA VAL A 111 2.54 19.58 -18.24
C VAL A 111 2.40 20.16 -19.66
N PRO A 112 1.31 19.86 -20.38
CA PRO A 112 1.09 20.46 -21.70
C PRO A 112 1.03 21.99 -21.64
N GLY A 113 1.76 22.64 -22.56
CA GLY A 113 1.77 24.09 -22.71
C GLY A 113 2.90 24.81 -21.97
N GLU A 114 3.74 24.11 -21.20
CA GLU A 114 4.90 24.75 -20.57
C GLU A 114 5.84 25.40 -21.62
N PRO A 115 6.37 26.61 -21.35
CA PRO A 115 7.34 27.27 -22.20
C PRO A 115 8.59 26.42 -22.45
N ALA A 116 9.23 26.62 -23.61
CA ALA A 116 10.43 25.86 -23.96
C ALA A 116 11.63 26.17 -23.05
N GLU A 117 11.65 27.35 -22.42
CA GLU A 117 12.65 27.75 -21.43
C GLU A 117 12.48 27.07 -20.06
N ASP A 118 11.32 26.47 -19.80
CA ASP A 118 11.02 25.77 -18.55
C ASP A 118 11.45 24.32 -18.58
N VAL A 119 11.81 23.80 -19.76
CA VAL A 119 12.11 22.39 -19.97
C VAL A 119 13.35 22.24 -20.83
N GLY A 120 14.32 21.45 -20.39
CA GLY A 120 15.49 21.21 -21.22
C GLY A 120 16.38 20.11 -20.72
N TRP A 121 17.44 19.87 -21.49
CA TRP A 121 18.43 18.86 -21.16
C TRP A 121 19.41 19.38 -20.11
N MET A 122 19.48 18.70 -18.97
CA MET A 122 20.46 18.96 -17.91
C MET A 122 20.76 17.64 -17.19
N ASP A 123 22.02 17.41 -16.81
CA ASP A 123 22.48 16.20 -16.11
C ASP A 123 22.19 14.87 -16.84
N ASN A 124 22.15 14.94 -18.18
CA ASN A 124 21.90 13.80 -19.08
C ASN A 124 20.45 13.30 -19.13
N TYR A 125 19.49 14.13 -18.75
CA TYR A 125 18.06 13.87 -18.92
C TYR A 125 17.31 15.17 -19.23
N ILE A 126 16.06 15.02 -19.71
CA ILE A 126 15.13 16.15 -19.80
C ILE A 126 14.64 16.43 -18.39
N GLN A 127 14.63 17.71 -17.99
CA GLN A 127 14.06 18.14 -16.72
C GLN A 127 13.45 19.53 -16.76
N LEU A 128 12.67 19.87 -15.74
CA LEU A 128 12.23 21.24 -15.48
C LEU A 128 13.43 22.11 -15.12
N LEU A 129 13.47 23.32 -15.66
CA LEU A 129 14.58 24.27 -15.52
C LEU A 129 14.23 25.37 -14.51
N LEU A 130 15.23 26.14 -14.09
CA LEU A 130 15.07 27.24 -13.13
C LEU A 130 13.90 28.21 -13.41
N PRO A 131 13.59 28.60 -14.67
CA PRO A 131 12.43 29.46 -14.97
C PRO A 131 11.09 28.89 -14.47
N PHE A 132 10.91 27.56 -14.51
CA PHE A 132 9.75 26.88 -13.95
C PHE A 132 9.60 27.20 -12.45
N TYR A 133 10.67 26.99 -11.67
CA TYR A 133 10.65 27.10 -10.20
C TYR A 133 10.56 28.53 -9.67
N THR A 134 10.84 29.54 -10.49
CA THR A 134 10.82 30.94 -10.06
C THR A 134 9.43 31.54 -10.21
N ASP A 135 8.95 31.67 -11.45
CA ASP A 135 7.66 32.32 -11.72
C ASP A 135 6.76 31.59 -12.71
N ASN A 136 7.31 30.82 -13.66
CA ASN A 136 6.53 30.30 -14.78
C ASN A 136 5.56 29.17 -14.39
N TRP A 137 5.82 28.44 -13.30
CA TRP A 137 4.89 27.42 -12.77
C TRP A 137 3.47 27.96 -12.53
N ARG A 138 3.29 29.28 -12.35
CA ARG A 138 1.97 29.91 -12.19
C ARG A 138 1.13 29.93 -13.48
N GLY A 139 1.73 29.59 -14.61
CA GLY A 139 1.07 29.48 -15.90
C GLY A 139 0.48 28.07 -16.11
N PRO A 140 0.99 27.28 -17.06
CA PRO A 140 0.40 25.98 -17.43
C PRO A 140 0.28 24.99 -16.27
N TYR A 141 1.31 24.80 -15.44
CA TYR A 141 1.27 23.90 -14.28
C TYR A 141 0.15 24.24 -13.29
N LEU A 142 0.02 25.49 -12.88
CA LEU A 142 -1.02 25.89 -11.94
C LEU A 142 -2.43 25.74 -12.55
N GLN A 143 -2.60 26.05 -13.84
CA GLN A 143 -3.86 25.84 -14.54
C GLN A 143 -4.19 24.34 -14.64
N PHE A 144 -3.21 23.51 -15.02
CA PHE A 144 -3.34 22.06 -15.06
C PHE A 144 -3.76 21.50 -13.70
N THR A 145 -3.09 21.92 -12.63
CA THR A 145 -3.39 21.50 -11.25
C THR A 145 -4.81 21.88 -10.85
N ARG A 146 -5.24 23.12 -11.17
CA ARG A 146 -6.61 23.60 -10.92
C ARG A 146 -7.64 22.76 -11.65
N ASP A 147 -7.43 22.50 -12.94
CA ASP A 147 -8.35 21.71 -13.74
C ASP A 147 -8.45 20.25 -13.25
N LEU A 148 -7.32 19.65 -12.86
CA LEU A 148 -7.29 18.29 -12.32
C LEU A 148 -8.05 18.19 -11.00
N ILE A 149 -7.65 18.96 -9.99
CA ILE A 149 -8.24 18.88 -8.64
C ILE A 149 -9.73 19.22 -8.68
N SER A 150 -10.10 20.29 -9.37
CA SER A 150 -11.51 20.68 -9.49
C SER A 150 -12.36 19.63 -10.23
N THR A 151 -11.80 18.94 -11.23
CA THR A 151 -12.50 17.86 -11.92
C THR A 151 -12.70 16.64 -11.02
N VAL A 152 -11.68 16.24 -10.27
CA VAL A 152 -11.78 15.13 -9.29
C VAL A 152 -12.83 15.45 -8.21
N GLN A 153 -12.82 16.67 -7.68
CA GLN A 153 -13.81 17.14 -6.71
C GLN A 153 -15.23 17.17 -7.30
N ALA A 154 -15.41 17.79 -8.47
CA ALA A 154 -16.71 17.91 -9.13
C ALA A 154 -17.33 16.54 -9.47
N ARG A 155 -16.49 15.52 -9.69
CA ARG A 155 -16.92 14.14 -9.95
C ARG A 155 -17.00 13.27 -8.70
N GLY A 156 -16.82 13.86 -7.52
CA GLY A 156 -16.96 13.16 -6.24
C GLY A 156 -15.96 12.01 -6.09
N ALA A 157 -14.72 12.21 -6.52
CA ALA A 157 -13.63 11.23 -6.47
C ALA A 157 -12.49 11.65 -5.54
N LEU A 158 -12.70 12.64 -4.66
CA LEU A 158 -11.66 13.12 -3.75
C LEU A 158 -11.29 12.09 -2.68
N ASP A 159 -12.23 11.23 -2.30
CA ASP A 159 -12.06 10.18 -1.29
C ASP A 159 -11.04 9.09 -1.70
N VAL A 160 -10.78 8.93 -3.00
CA VAL A 160 -9.74 8.03 -3.50
C VAL A 160 -8.38 8.71 -3.67
N ILE A 161 -8.26 10.01 -3.35
CA ILE A 161 -6.98 10.69 -3.30
C ILE A 161 -6.41 10.56 -1.89
N TYR A 162 -5.25 9.94 -1.81
CA TYR A 162 -4.48 9.89 -0.58
C TYR A 162 -3.71 11.20 -0.36
N ALA A 163 -2.98 11.65 -1.38
CA ALA A 163 -2.22 12.88 -1.33
C ALA A 163 -2.06 13.51 -2.72
N TRP A 164 -1.97 14.83 -2.73
CA TRP A 164 -1.47 15.59 -3.86
C TRP A 164 0.03 15.75 -3.72
N GLU A 165 0.80 15.27 -4.67
CA GLU A 165 2.25 15.44 -4.70
C GLU A 165 2.57 16.56 -5.69
N LEU A 166 3.30 17.60 -5.26
CA LEU A 166 3.53 18.80 -6.06
C LEU A 166 4.19 18.47 -7.40
N GLY A 167 5.03 17.44 -7.44
CA GLY A 167 5.55 16.83 -8.65
C GLY A 167 6.59 15.77 -8.36
N ASN A 168 6.82 14.87 -9.30
CA ASN A 168 7.83 13.80 -9.20
C ASN A 168 9.24 14.37 -9.39
N GLU A 169 10.14 14.07 -8.47
CA GLU A 169 11.58 14.39 -8.50
C GLU A 169 11.87 15.90 -8.72
N LEU A 170 11.14 16.75 -8.02
CA LEU A 170 11.34 18.20 -8.13
C LEU A 170 12.70 18.63 -7.59
N HIS A 171 13.49 19.33 -8.40
CA HIS A 171 14.75 19.96 -8.01
C HIS A 171 15.22 20.97 -9.06
N THR A 172 16.13 21.85 -8.68
CA THR A 172 16.82 22.74 -9.62
C THR A 172 18.28 22.93 -9.22
N PRO A 173 19.20 22.09 -9.73
CA PRO A 173 20.55 21.99 -9.17
C PRO A 173 21.40 23.25 -9.41
N ARG A 174 21.00 24.12 -10.35
CA ARG A 174 21.67 25.41 -10.61
C ARG A 174 21.39 26.45 -9.54
N ASP A 175 20.21 26.41 -8.93
CA ASP A 175 19.83 27.28 -7.83
C ASP A 175 18.86 26.54 -6.90
N PRO A 176 19.38 25.63 -6.06
CA PRO A 176 18.59 24.84 -5.13
C PRO A 176 17.58 25.67 -4.30
N THR A 177 17.93 26.92 -3.97
CA THR A 177 17.12 27.78 -3.11
C THR A 177 15.79 28.19 -3.74
N ALA A 178 15.64 28.08 -5.07
CA ALA A 178 14.38 28.36 -5.75
C ALA A 178 13.27 27.32 -5.45
N VAL A 179 13.63 26.14 -4.93
CA VAL A 179 12.66 25.11 -4.54
C VAL A 179 11.79 25.57 -3.36
N GLU A 180 12.34 26.31 -2.39
CA GLU A 180 11.61 26.74 -1.19
C GLU A 180 10.41 27.67 -1.50
N PRO A 181 10.59 28.79 -2.24
CA PRO A 181 9.46 29.67 -2.57
C PRO A 181 8.45 28.98 -3.51
N PHE A 182 8.90 28.11 -4.42
CA PHE A 182 8.02 27.30 -5.26
C PHE A 182 7.11 26.40 -4.41
N ILE A 183 7.68 25.52 -3.58
CA ILE A 183 6.91 24.58 -2.75
C ILE A 183 5.97 25.32 -1.82
N THR A 184 6.45 26.43 -1.21
CA THR A 184 5.62 27.25 -0.32
C THR A 184 4.38 27.77 -1.01
N ALA A 185 4.54 28.35 -2.20
CA ALA A 185 3.44 28.94 -2.94
C ALA A 185 2.53 27.89 -3.62
N ALA A 186 3.10 26.84 -4.22
CA ALA A 186 2.36 25.77 -4.86
C ALA A 186 1.51 24.99 -3.85
N ALA A 187 2.06 24.67 -2.67
CA ALA A 187 1.29 24.04 -1.59
C ALA A 187 0.13 24.93 -1.11
N ALA A 188 0.33 26.25 -1.04
CA ALA A 188 -0.73 27.19 -0.66
C ALA A 188 -1.87 27.21 -1.70
N GLU A 189 -1.55 27.19 -2.99
CA GLU A 189 -2.54 27.11 -4.07
C GLU A 189 -3.31 25.78 -4.03
N VAL A 190 -2.61 24.64 -3.89
CA VAL A 190 -3.25 23.32 -3.74
C VAL A 190 -4.15 23.29 -2.51
N ARG A 191 -3.68 23.82 -1.38
CA ARG A 191 -4.46 23.88 -0.12
C ARG A 191 -5.70 24.75 -0.25
N ALA A 192 -5.66 25.82 -1.04
CA ALA A 192 -6.81 26.68 -1.28
C ALA A 192 -7.92 25.95 -2.06
N MET A 193 -7.57 25.00 -2.92
CA MET A 193 -8.52 24.15 -3.65
C MET A 193 -8.98 22.94 -2.83
N ASP A 194 -8.05 22.33 -2.10
CA ASP A 194 -8.30 21.14 -1.29
C ASP A 194 -7.63 21.28 0.10
N PRO A 195 -8.38 21.78 1.11
CA PRO A 195 -7.83 22.06 2.41
C PRO A 195 -7.54 20.80 3.25
N GLN A 196 -8.10 19.65 2.86
CA GLN A 196 -8.10 18.43 3.68
C GLN A 196 -7.05 17.41 3.22
N THR A 197 -6.89 17.22 1.92
CA THR A 197 -5.99 16.18 1.40
C THR A 197 -4.53 16.51 1.70
N PRO A 198 -3.72 15.53 2.18
CA PRO A 198 -2.29 15.68 2.36
C PRO A 198 -1.56 16.21 1.11
N ILE A 199 -0.53 17.03 1.33
CA ILE A 199 0.37 17.54 0.28
C ILE A 199 1.77 17.00 0.50
N LEU A 200 2.35 16.40 -0.55
CA LEU A 200 3.71 15.86 -0.58
C LEU A 200 4.58 16.71 -1.52
N PRO A 201 5.88 16.86 -1.25
CA PRO A 201 6.77 17.64 -2.10
C PRO A 201 7.20 16.87 -3.34
N GLY A 202 7.34 15.54 -3.26
CA GLY A 202 7.81 14.70 -4.36
C GLY A 202 9.30 14.88 -4.70
N THR A 203 10.11 15.17 -3.68
CA THR A 203 11.56 15.35 -3.81
C THR A 203 12.29 14.04 -3.53
N MET A 204 13.47 13.83 -4.10
CA MET A 204 14.23 12.58 -3.90
C MET A 204 15.07 12.53 -2.62
N GLY A 205 15.29 13.66 -1.93
CA GLY A 205 16.13 13.77 -0.74
C GLY A 205 17.29 14.75 -0.89
N ALA A 206 18.19 14.76 0.09
CA ALA A 206 19.23 15.78 0.27
C ALA A 206 20.18 15.90 -0.93
N ASN A 207 20.69 14.79 -1.45
CA ASN A 207 21.61 14.80 -2.58
C ASN A 207 20.97 15.29 -3.88
N HIS A 208 19.65 15.25 -3.99
CA HIS A 208 18.96 15.68 -5.19
C HIS A 208 18.62 17.15 -5.16
N VAL A 209 18.09 17.62 -4.02
CA VAL A 209 17.75 19.04 -3.86
C VAL A 209 18.99 19.90 -3.72
N GLU A 210 20.07 19.39 -3.12
CA GLU A 210 21.35 20.09 -2.96
C GLU A 210 22.53 19.13 -3.16
N PRO A 211 22.95 18.89 -4.42
CA PRO A 211 23.95 17.88 -4.77
C PRO A 211 25.25 17.93 -3.98
N GLY A 212 25.66 16.79 -3.45
CA GLY A 212 26.90 16.62 -2.68
C GLY A 212 26.85 17.15 -1.25
N ASN A 213 25.68 17.59 -0.75
CA ASN A 213 25.52 18.09 0.62
C ASN A 213 24.71 17.11 1.50
N PRO A 214 25.37 16.27 2.32
CA PRO A 214 24.69 15.36 3.26
C PRO A 214 23.96 16.09 4.41
N ASN A 215 24.22 17.38 4.61
CA ASN A 215 23.56 18.24 5.59
C ASN A 215 22.78 19.35 4.87
N SER A 216 22.04 18.99 3.82
CA SER A 216 21.33 19.95 2.99
C SER A 216 20.40 20.84 3.81
N SER A 217 20.58 22.15 3.65
CA SER A 217 19.73 23.14 4.34
C SER A 217 18.30 23.13 3.79
N ILE A 218 18.15 22.83 2.50
CA ILE A 218 16.85 22.73 1.82
C ILE A 218 16.12 21.46 2.23
N ALA A 219 16.81 20.31 2.27
CA ALA A 219 16.22 19.08 2.81
C ALA A 219 15.78 19.25 4.27
N ARG A 220 16.58 19.97 5.06
CA ARG A 220 16.23 20.29 6.43
C ARG A 220 15.01 21.20 6.53
N TRP A 221 14.93 22.23 5.70
CA TRP A 221 13.76 23.09 5.59
C TRP A 221 12.51 22.31 5.15
N LEU A 222 12.63 21.42 4.16
CA LEU A 222 11.55 20.53 3.71
C LEU A 222 10.98 19.72 4.88
N TYR A 223 11.85 19.09 5.67
CA TYR A 223 11.43 18.28 6.81
C TYR A 223 10.86 19.10 7.97
N CYS A 224 11.43 20.26 8.29
CA CYS A 224 11.06 21.02 9.49
C CYS A 224 9.98 22.07 9.25
N ASP A 225 10.03 22.78 8.13
CA ASP A 225 9.41 24.10 8.00
C ASP A 225 8.49 24.20 6.78
N ALA A 226 8.70 23.40 5.72
CA ALA A 226 7.88 23.45 4.52
C ALA A 226 6.39 23.16 4.81
N PRO A 227 5.44 23.80 4.09
CA PRO A 227 4.01 23.65 4.32
C PRO A 227 3.40 22.37 3.72
N ILE A 228 4.10 21.25 3.89
CA ILE A 228 3.74 19.90 3.43
C ILE A 228 3.35 18.99 4.60
N ASP A 229 2.71 17.85 4.32
CA ASP A 229 2.20 16.94 5.37
C ASP A 229 3.09 15.71 5.59
N ALA A 230 4.02 15.41 4.68
CA ALA A 230 5.09 14.43 4.87
C ALA A 230 6.36 14.83 4.09
N TYR A 231 7.51 14.36 4.54
CA TYR A 231 8.76 14.44 3.80
C TYR A 231 8.90 13.22 2.88
N THR A 232 9.18 13.41 1.60
CA THR A 232 9.33 12.29 0.66
C THR A 232 10.78 12.08 0.25
N LEU A 233 11.12 10.81 -0.01
CA LEU A 233 12.46 10.35 -0.35
C LEU A 233 12.40 9.31 -1.46
N HIS A 234 13.39 9.33 -2.35
CA HIS A 234 13.60 8.29 -3.35
C HIS A 234 14.97 7.65 -3.09
N ALA A 235 15.10 6.34 -3.28
CA ALA A 235 16.38 5.65 -3.23
C ALA A 235 16.52 4.69 -4.41
N TYR A 236 17.49 4.99 -5.26
CA TYR A 236 17.90 4.11 -6.35
C TYR A 236 19.32 3.62 -6.13
N ASP A 237 19.51 2.32 -6.27
CA ASP A 237 20.84 1.67 -6.24
C ASP A 237 21.63 1.86 -4.94
N TRP A 238 20.95 2.19 -3.83
CA TRP A 238 21.57 2.24 -2.51
C TRP A 238 22.08 0.87 -2.08
N VAL A 239 23.31 0.79 -1.58
CA VAL A 239 23.94 -0.46 -1.13
C VAL A 239 24.20 -0.45 0.37
N SER A 240 24.83 0.63 0.82
CA SER A 240 25.21 0.89 2.21
C SER A 240 25.52 2.37 2.38
N ARG A 241 25.79 2.81 3.62
CA ARG A 241 26.25 4.17 3.92
C ARG A 241 27.52 4.58 3.17
N ASP A 242 28.43 3.63 2.94
CA ASP A 242 29.67 3.87 2.19
C ASP A 242 29.46 3.85 0.66
N ARG A 243 28.26 3.46 0.21
CA ARG A 243 27.90 3.30 -1.19
C ARG A 243 26.42 3.62 -1.38
N GLY A 244 26.12 4.92 -1.34
CA GLY A 244 24.75 5.44 -1.31
C GLY A 244 23.95 5.30 -2.60
N GLY A 245 24.56 4.91 -3.72
CA GLY A 245 23.86 4.80 -5.00
C GLY A 245 23.64 6.17 -5.66
N ASP A 246 22.54 6.30 -6.41
CA ASP A 246 22.10 7.56 -7.04
C ASP A 246 21.61 8.54 -5.96
N MET A 247 20.88 8.01 -4.97
CA MET A 247 20.31 8.75 -3.86
C MET A 247 20.73 8.10 -2.52
N PRO A 248 21.71 8.69 -1.80
CA PRO A 248 22.14 8.22 -0.49
C PRO A 248 21.07 8.49 0.55
N ILE A 249 20.05 7.64 0.61
CA ILE A 249 18.90 7.80 1.53
C ILE A 249 19.29 7.85 3.01
N ASP A 250 20.45 7.30 3.37
CA ASP A 250 21.02 7.44 4.71
C ASP A 250 21.39 8.88 5.07
N TRP A 251 21.70 9.76 4.10
CA TRP A 251 21.91 11.18 4.39
C TRP A 251 20.66 11.83 4.97
N ASP A 252 19.50 11.53 4.39
CA ASP A 252 18.23 12.03 4.88
C ASP A 252 17.86 11.40 6.22
N LEU A 253 17.92 10.07 6.33
CA LEU A 253 17.47 9.37 7.52
C LEU A 253 18.39 9.57 8.73
N ASP A 254 19.73 9.57 8.52
CA ASP A 254 20.71 9.72 9.60
C ASP A 254 21.07 11.17 9.89
N ASN A 255 21.03 12.11 8.92
CA ASN A 255 21.47 13.50 9.14
C ASN A 255 20.32 14.51 9.16
N ILE A 256 19.28 14.32 8.34
CA ILE A 256 18.18 15.30 8.24
C ILE A 256 17.08 14.97 9.25
N VAL A 257 16.54 13.75 9.20
CA VAL A 257 15.36 13.32 9.96
C VAL A 257 15.68 13.05 11.43
N SER A 258 16.89 12.56 11.71
CA SER A 258 17.36 12.24 13.07
C SER A 258 17.50 13.48 13.97
N GLN A 259 17.70 14.66 13.37
CA GLN A 259 17.91 15.90 14.11
C GLN A 259 16.57 16.52 14.54
N PRO A 260 16.44 16.99 15.79
CA PRO A 260 15.21 17.63 16.25
C PRO A 260 14.99 18.99 15.57
N CYS A 261 13.81 19.21 14.97
CA CYS A 261 13.50 20.51 14.36
C CYS A 261 13.44 21.62 15.42
N PRO A 262 13.87 22.85 15.11
CA PRO A 262 13.81 23.98 16.04
C PRO A 262 12.40 24.24 16.60
N SER A 263 11.37 23.99 15.77
CA SER A 263 9.95 24.12 16.12
C SER A 263 9.41 22.94 16.94
N GLY A 264 10.17 21.86 17.10
CA GLY A 264 9.70 20.57 17.63
C GLY A 264 8.82 19.78 16.66
N ARG A 265 8.52 20.30 15.46
CA ARG A 265 7.78 19.58 14.42
C ARG A 265 8.54 18.34 13.98
N GLN A 266 7.81 17.26 13.72
CA GLN A 266 8.33 16.04 13.11
C GLN A 266 7.34 15.62 12.04
N LEU A 267 7.81 15.58 10.79
CA LEU A 267 7.00 15.07 9.70
C LEU A 267 7.13 13.55 9.59
N PRO A 268 6.07 12.83 9.20
CA PRO A 268 6.23 11.47 8.72
C PRO A 268 7.11 11.49 7.45
N VAL A 269 7.89 10.43 7.26
CA VAL A 269 8.74 10.22 6.08
C VAL A 269 8.14 9.13 5.20
N VAL A 270 8.02 9.41 3.91
CA VAL A 270 7.53 8.45 2.92
C VAL A 270 8.66 8.20 1.93
N VAL A 271 9.20 6.98 1.94
CA VAL A 271 10.21 6.60 0.96
C VAL A 271 9.48 6.14 -0.30
N GLU A 272 8.91 7.08 -1.04
CA GLU A 272 7.90 6.78 -2.06
C GLU A 272 8.44 6.06 -3.28
N GLU A 273 9.75 6.05 -3.52
CA GLU A 273 10.38 5.23 -4.56
C GLU A 273 11.63 4.50 -4.03
N LEU A 274 11.59 3.17 -4.00
CA LEU A 274 12.73 2.29 -3.80
C LEU A 274 12.92 1.44 -5.04
N GLY A 275 14.12 1.50 -5.62
CA GLY A 275 14.45 0.71 -6.80
C GLY A 275 15.90 0.27 -6.83
N THR A 276 16.12 -0.87 -7.46
CA THR A 276 17.46 -1.29 -7.88
C THR A 276 17.48 -1.49 -9.38
N SER A 277 18.59 -1.06 -9.99
CA SER A 277 18.96 -1.38 -11.35
C SER A 277 19.16 -2.88 -11.50
N ARG A 278 18.82 -3.41 -12.68
CA ARG A 278 18.94 -4.85 -12.98
C ARG A 278 20.34 -5.41 -12.72
N GLY A 279 21.39 -4.62 -12.97
CA GLY A 279 22.76 -4.96 -12.60
C GLY A 279 23.43 -3.79 -11.88
N LEU A 280 24.13 -4.09 -10.79
CA LEU A 280 24.76 -3.08 -9.95
C LEU A 280 26.27 -3.39 -9.84
N PRO A 281 27.15 -2.67 -10.56
CA PRO A 281 28.56 -3.01 -10.68
C PRO A 281 29.25 -3.25 -9.33
N GLY A 282 29.89 -4.41 -9.15
CA GLY A 282 30.55 -4.78 -7.89
C GLY A 282 29.62 -5.19 -6.75
N VAL A 283 28.31 -5.32 -7.00
CA VAL A 283 27.37 -6.01 -6.07
C VAL A 283 26.85 -7.28 -6.74
N TYR A 284 26.16 -7.15 -7.88
CA TYR A 284 25.60 -8.27 -8.65
C TYR A 284 25.53 -7.94 -10.14
N SER A 285 25.42 -8.99 -10.97
CA SER A 285 25.28 -8.86 -12.42
C SER A 285 23.81 -8.74 -12.85
N ALA A 286 23.56 -8.35 -14.11
CA ALA A 286 22.20 -8.23 -14.65
C ALA A 286 21.41 -9.56 -14.73
N ASP A 287 22.10 -10.69 -14.59
CA ASP A 287 21.50 -12.03 -14.60
C ASP A 287 21.43 -12.65 -13.19
N ASP A 288 21.94 -11.96 -12.18
CA ASP A 288 21.98 -12.44 -10.79
C ASP A 288 20.79 -11.91 -9.98
N GLU A 289 19.62 -12.46 -10.29
CA GLU A 289 18.37 -12.03 -9.68
C GLU A 289 18.24 -12.39 -8.19
N SER A 290 18.97 -13.41 -7.72
CA SER A 290 18.94 -13.78 -6.30
C SER A 290 19.63 -12.71 -5.44
N ASP A 291 20.82 -12.27 -5.85
CA ASP A 291 21.57 -11.23 -5.12
C ASP A 291 20.89 -9.86 -5.24
N ARG A 292 20.24 -9.59 -6.37
CA ARG A 292 19.41 -8.39 -6.53
C ARG A 292 18.24 -8.36 -5.54
N VAL A 293 17.49 -9.46 -5.43
CA VAL A 293 16.40 -9.58 -4.43
C VAL A 293 16.92 -9.46 -3.00
N ALA A 294 18.09 -10.03 -2.70
CA ALA A 294 18.73 -9.86 -1.40
C ALA A 294 19.09 -8.39 -1.11
N GLN A 295 19.53 -7.64 -2.13
CA GLN A 295 19.80 -6.21 -2.01
C GLN A 295 18.52 -5.39 -1.81
N GLU A 296 17.44 -5.69 -2.52
CA GLU A 296 16.15 -5.01 -2.36
C GLU A 296 15.56 -5.24 -0.96
N ARG A 297 15.63 -6.47 -0.45
CA ARG A 297 15.24 -6.78 0.94
C ARG A 297 16.05 -5.97 1.94
N ARG A 298 17.37 -5.86 1.74
CA ARG A 298 18.24 -5.04 2.58
C ARG A 298 17.83 -3.56 2.59
N GLN A 299 17.47 -3.00 1.43
CA GLN A 299 16.98 -1.61 1.35
C GLN A 299 15.67 -1.44 2.12
N ILE A 300 14.72 -2.36 1.93
CA ILE A 300 13.43 -2.34 2.63
C ILE A 300 13.64 -2.44 4.14
N ASP A 301 14.47 -3.39 4.60
CA ASP A 301 14.78 -3.56 6.02
C ASP A 301 15.48 -2.32 6.60
N PHE A 302 16.39 -1.71 5.84
CA PHE A 302 17.08 -0.48 6.23
C PHE A 302 16.10 0.67 6.46
N VAL A 303 15.21 0.97 5.53
CA VAL A 303 14.28 2.11 5.69
C VAL A 303 13.26 1.86 6.80
N ARG A 304 12.81 0.60 6.97
CA ARG A 304 11.81 0.23 8.00
C ARG A 304 12.36 0.24 9.43
N GLN A 305 13.67 0.32 9.61
CA GLN A 305 14.24 0.47 10.96
C GLN A 305 14.04 1.89 11.52
N PHE A 306 13.70 2.88 10.69
CA PHE A 306 13.50 4.25 11.11
C PHE A 306 12.04 4.51 11.49
N PRO A 307 11.74 4.88 12.75
CA PRO A 307 10.36 5.07 13.22
C PRO A 307 9.63 6.23 12.54
N GLN A 308 10.36 7.16 11.90
CA GLN A 308 9.78 8.25 11.13
C GLN A 308 9.31 7.79 9.75
N VAL A 309 9.83 6.68 9.22
CA VAL A 309 9.42 6.13 7.92
C VAL A 309 8.08 5.43 8.10
N VAL A 310 7.06 6.03 7.50
CA VAL A 310 5.68 5.59 7.63
C VAL A 310 5.26 4.68 6.48
N GLY A 311 5.84 4.87 5.30
CA GLY A 311 5.60 4.03 4.13
C GLY A 311 6.80 3.99 3.21
N PHE A 312 6.87 2.95 2.39
CA PHE A 312 7.86 2.85 1.33
C PHE A 312 7.18 2.36 0.05
N GLY A 313 7.58 2.94 -1.08
CA GLY A 313 7.09 2.57 -2.39
C GLY A 313 8.12 1.79 -3.16
N VAL A 314 7.65 0.82 -3.92
CA VAL A 314 8.49 0.00 -4.77
C VAL A 314 8.38 0.52 -6.20
N TRP A 315 9.51 0.95 -6.75
CA TRP A 315 9.61 1.33 -8.16
C TRP A 315 9.93 0.10 -8.99
N ASN A 316 9.47 0.00 -10.24
CA ASN A 316 8.07 0.25 -10.60
C ASN A 316 7.26 -1.01 -10.23
N ALA A 317 5.98 -0.88 -9.97
CA ALA A 317 5.10 -1.96 -9.49
C ALA A 317 3.87 -2.14 -10.39
N GLU A 318 4.05 -1.94 -11.70
CA GLU A 318 3.05 -2.26 -12.72
C GLU A 318 2.79 -3.78 -12.79
N SER A 319 1.60 -4.20 -13.21
CA SER A 319 1.32 -5.63 -13.27
C SER A 319 2.18 -6.33 -14.33
N PRO A 320 2.77 -7.52 -14.03
CA PRO A 320 3.43 -8.32 -15.07
C PRO A 320 2.50 -8.76 -16.20
N ARG A 321 1.17 -8.70 -15.97
CA ARG A 321 0.11 -9.08 -16.91
C ARG A 321 -0.36 -7.94 -17.82
N LEU A 322 0.22 -6.75 -17.71
CA LEU A 322 -0.15 -5.63 -18.57
C LEU A 322 0.06 -5.98 -20.05
N ILE A 323 -0.97 -5.67 -20.85
CA ILE A 323 -0.86 -5.74 -22.31
C ILE A 323 -0.20 -4.46 -22.82
N ASP A 324 -0.68 -3.30 -22.35
CA ASP A 324 -0.03 -2.02 -22.59
C ASP A 324 1.23 -1.90 -21.74
N ARG A 325 2.37 -2.22 -22.35
CA ARG A 325 3.70 -2.15 -21.72
C ARG A 325 4.40 -0.82 -21.96
N THR A 326 3.67 0.19 -22.42
CA THR A 326 4.24 1.49 -22.81
C THR A 326 5.00 2.15 -21.66
N PHE A 327 4.63 1.85 -20.41
CA PHE A 327 5.14 2.50 -19.22
C PHE A 327 6.08 1.63 -18.38
N ILE A 328 6.46 0.43 -18.81
CA ILE A 328 7.30 -0.45 -18.01
C ILE A 328 8.75 0.05 -17.94
N ASP A 329 9.25 0.29 -16.73
CA ASP A 329 10.68 0.47 -16.48
C ASP A 329 11.38 -0.91 -16.45
N VAL A 330 12.10 -1.20 -17.53
CA VAL A 330 12.85 -2.44 -17.68
C VAL A 330 14.25 -2.39 -17.05
N ARG A 331 14.68 -1.22 -16.58
CA ARG A 331 16.01 -0.98 -16.03
C ARG A 331 16.02 -1.11 -14.52
N ARG A 332 15.04 -0.47 -13.86
CA ARG A 332 14.95 -0.39 -12.40
C ARG A 332 13.61 -0.96 -11.95
N GLY A 333 13.65 -1.78 -10.92
CA GLY A 333 12.46 -2.07 -10.11
C GLY A 333 11.81 -3.43 -10.18
N LEU A 334 10.71 -3.61 -9.44
CA LEU A 334 10.04 -4.91 -9.26
C LEU A 334 9.63 -5.56 -10.58
N THR A 335 9.21 -4.78 -11.58
CA THR A 335 8.70 -5.34 -12.84
C THR A 335 9.75 -5.64 -13.91
N SER A 336 11.02 -5.39 -13.61
CA SER A 336 12.14 -5.68 -14.52
C SER A 336 12.56 -7.16 -14.45
N TYR A 337 11.61 -8.08 -14.67
CA TYR A 337 11.75 -9.54 -14.55
C TYR A 337 12.56 -10.18 -15.69
N GLY A 338 13.55 -11.02 -15.37
CA GLY A 338 14.22 -11.89 -16.32
C GLY A 338 14.91 -11.17 -17.49
N ALA A 339 15.34 -11.93 -18.50
CA ALA A 339 15.93 -11.37 -19.71
C ALA A 339 14.88 -10.55 -20.48
N ASN A 340 15.04 -9.22 -20.49
CA ASN A 340 14.20 -8.25 -21.21
C ASN A 340 12.84 -7.91 -20.55
N ALA A 341 12.70 -8.02 -19.22
CA ALA A 341 11.46 -7.65 -18.52
C ALA A 341 10.22 -8.45 -18.97
N GLN A 342 10.39 -9.75 -19.26
CA GLN A 342 9.33 -10.60 -19.83
C GLN A 342 8.45 -11.32 -18.79
N GLY A 343 8.35 -10.82 -17.56
CA GLY A 343 7.38 -11.30 -16.55
C GLY A 343 7.70 -12.63 -15.87
N GLY A 344 8.71 -13.37 -16.34
CA GLY A 344 9.09 -14.66 -15.77
C GLY A 344 9.49 -14.56 -14.29
N GLY A 345 8.91 -15.43 -13.46
CA GLY A 345 9.30 -15.61 -12.07
C GLY A 345 8.50 -14.83 -11.03
N SER A 346 7.42 -14.11 -11.40
CA SER A 346 6.43 -13.57 -10.47
C SER A 346 5.54 -14.70 -9.88
N CYS A 347 5.09 -14.57 -8.63
CA CYS A 347 4.05 -15.47 -8.10
C CYS A 347 2.66 -15.09 -8.64
N TYR A 348 2.49 -13.84 -9.03
CA TYR A 348 1.22 -13.33 -9.52
C TYR A 348 1.01 -13.70 -10.99
N ASP A 349 2.06 -13.64 -11.81
CA ASP A 349 2.08 -14.24 -13.15
C ASP A 349 3.30 -15.15 -13.30
N PRO A 350 3.14 -16.48 -13.23
CA PRO A 350 4.28 -17.37 -13.40
C PRO A 350 4.81 -17.35 -14.84
N THR A 351 4.04 -16.90 -15.84
CA THR A 351 4.43 -17.06 -17.25
C THR A 351 5.58 -16.15 -17.68
N PRO A 352 6.48 -16.63 -18.57
CA PRO A 352 6.47 -17.92 -19.27
C PRO A 352 7.08 -19.09 -18.46
N GLU A 353 7.58 -18.85 -17.24
CA GLU A 353 8.28 -19.86 -16.45
C GLU A 353 7.30 -20.79 -15.72
N LEU A 354 7.55 -22.09 -15.74
CA LEU A 354 6.66 -23.05 -15.07
C LEU A 354 6.78 -23.03 -13.54
N GLN A 355 7.79 -22.34 -13.00
CA GLN A 355 8.09 -22.29 -11.58
C GLN A 355 8.34 -20.85 -11.13
N PRO A 356 7.92 -20.46 -9.92
CA PRO A 356 8.22 -19.15 -9.38
C PRO A 356 9.74 -18.94 -9.22
N GLY A 357 10.24 -17.77 -9.63
CA GLY A 357 11.65 -17.40 -9.58
C GLY A 357 12.01 -16.54 -8.35
N PRO A 358 13.24 -15.98 -8.28
CA PRO A 358 13.66 -15.09 -7.19
C PRO A 358 12.71 -13.92 -6.95
N ARG A 359 12.07 -13.40 -8.00
CA ARG A 359 11.13 -12.28 -7.93
C ARG A 359 9.85 -12.65 -7.16
N CYS A 360 9.34 -13.87 -7.30
CA CYS A 360 8.26 -14.37 -6.46
C CYS A 360 8.65 -14.34 -4.97
N SER A 361 9.90 -14.62 -4.62
CA SER A 361 10.38 -14.50 -3.24
C SER A 361 10.32 -13.04 -2.72
N LEU A 362 10.58 -12.05 -3.57
CA LEU A 362 10.41 -10.64 -3.22
C LEU A 362 8.93 -10.27 -3.08
N GLU A 363 8.08 -10.69 -4.02
CA GLU A 363 6.63 -10.44 -3.93
C GLU A 363 6.01 -11.08 -2.69
N GLN A 364 6.41 -12.31 -2.33
CA GLN A 364 6.01 -12.95 -1.08
C GLN A 364 6.51 -12.19 0.14
N ALA A 365 7.73 -11.66 0.10
CA ALA A 365 8.24 -10.82 1.19
C ALA A 365 7.40 -9.56 1.33
N LEU A 366 7.15 -8.84 0.23
CA LEU A 366 6.33 -7.63 0.22
C LEU A 366 4.91 -7.90 0.74
N ARG A 367 4.28 -8.97 0.25
CA ARG A 367 2.94 -9.39 0.71
C ARG A 367 2.92 -9.84 2.16
N GLY A 368 4.03 -10.40 2.64
CA GLY A 368 4.22 -10.82 4.03
C GLY A 368 4.58 -9.68 4.98
N ILE A 369 4.79 -8.46 4.48
CA ILE A 369 4.99 -7.30 5.35
C ILE A 369 3.66 -6.99 6.02
N HIS A 370 3.57 -7.37 7.29
CA HIS A 370 2.42 -7.06 8.12
C HIS A 370 2.42 -5.58 8.47
N PHE A 371 1.29 -4.95 8.21
CA PHE A 371 1.07 -3.54 8.49
C PHE A 371 0.51 -3.42 9.90
N VAL A 372 1.37 -3.12 10.85
CA VAL A 372 0.95 -2.81 12.21
C VAL A 372 1.55 -1.50 12.63
N ARG A 373 0.66 -0.57 12.96
CA ARG A 373 1.04 0.60 13.75
C ARG A 373 0.66 0.40 15.19
N SER A 374 1.50 0.89 16.10
CA SER A 374 1.09 1.14 17.47
C SER A 374 1.06 2.62 17.84
N SER A 375 0.15 3.02 18.72
CA SER A 375 0.48 4.15 19.59
C SER A 375 1.58 3.71 20.55
N LEU A 376 2.53 4.60 20.86
CA LEU A 376 3.46 4.38 21.97
C LEU A 376 2.64 4.07 23.22
N SER A 377 3.05 3.04 23.93
CA SER A 377 2.49 2.71 25.22
C SER A 377 3.19 3.54 26.29
N SER A 378 2.32 4.18 27.08
CA SER A 378 2.61 4.97 28.26
C SER A 378 3.36 4.18 29.34
N ALA A 379 3.88 4.89 30.34
CA ALA A 379 4.38 4.30 31.58
C ALA A 379 3.42 3.25 32.15
N TRP A 380 3.97 2.26 32.86
CA TRP A 380 3.21 1.24 33.57
C TRP A 380 2.20 1.87 34.52
N GLN A 381 0.96 1.41 34.46
CA GLN A 381 -0.13 1.83 35.33
C GLN A 381 -0.40 0.77 36.38
N ALA A 382 -0.68 1.21 37.60
CA ALA A 382 -0.97 0.31 38.71
C ALA A 382 -2.28 -0.46 38.44
N GLY A 383 -2.19 -1.79 38.45
CA GLY A 383 -3.33 -2.69 38.37
C GLY A 383 -3.62 -3.33 39.72
N MET A 384 -3.94 -4.63 39.70
CA MET A 384 -4.27 -5.39 40.91
C MET A 384 -3.07 -5.47 41.86
N ASN A 385 -3.29 -5.15 43.15
CA ASN A 385 -2.28 -5.20 44.22
C ASN A 385 -1.03 -4.33 43.99
N ALA A 386 -1.04 -3.43 43.01
CA ALA A 386 0.08 -2.55 42.70
C ALA A 386 0.10 -1.31 43.62
N ASP A 387 1.28 -1.01 44.18
CA ASP A 387 1.49 0.21 44.96
C ASP A 387 1.81 1.40 44.03
N SER A 388 0.83 2.27 43.82
CA SER A 388 1.00 3.48 43.01
C SER A 388 2.06 4.46 43.55
N SER A 389 2.46 4.34 44.81
CA SER A 389 3.51 5.18 45.41
C SER A 389 4.93 4.72 45.05
N ASN A 390 5.08 3.50 44.54
CA ASN A 390 6.33 2.94 44.05
C ASN A 390 6.14 2.30 42.66
N PRO A 391 5.99 3.11 41.60
CA PRO A 391 5.60 2.62 40.30
C PRO A 391 6.63 1.71 39.66
N LEU A 392 6.15 0.74 38.88
CA LEU A 392 7.00 -0.05 38.00
C LEU A 392 7.76 0.88 37.05
N LEU A 393 9.08 0.71 36.97
CA LEU A 393 9.91 1.42 36.01
C LEU A 393 9.91 0.65 34.69
N GLY A 394 9.82 1.36 33.57
CA GLY A 394 9.84 0.70 32.28
C GLY A 394 9.13 1.44 31.17
N ASN A 395 9.15 0.83 29.99
CA ASN A 395 8.33 1.24 28.86
C ASN A 395 7.90 0.02 28.05
N VAL A 396 6.88 0.22 27.23
CA VAL A 396 6.37 -0.75 26.28
C VAL A 396 6.25 -0.05 24.92
N SER A 397 6.65 -0.73 23.87
CA SER A 397 6.62 -0.21 22.50
C SER A 397 6.38 -1.34 21.52
N VAL A 398 5.76 -1.06 20.38
CA VAL A 398 5.78 -1.99 19.25
C VAL A 398 7.02 -1.72 18.42
N THR A 399 7.61 -2.79 17.89
CA THR A 399 8.78 -2.70 17.02
C THR A 399 8.44 -1.93 15.75
N THR A 400 9.44 -1.30 15.13
CA THR A 400 9.24 -0.47 13.93
C THR A 400 8.73 -1.28 12.74
N ASP A 401 9.06 -2.57 12.68
CA ASP A 401 8.55 -3.50 11.68
C ASP A 401 7.11 -3.98 11.97
N GLY A 402 6.54 -3.60 13.12
CA GLY A 402 5.18 -3.95 13.52
C GLY A 402 4.98 -5.41 13.92
N THR A 403 6.04 -6.20 14.09
CA THR A 403 5.92 -7.65 14.32
C THR A 403 5.93 -8.08 15.78
N ALA A 404 6.42 -7.21 16.67
CA ALA A 404 6.57 -7.54 18.07
C ALA A 404 6.28 -6.35 18.97
N ILE A 405 5.95 -6.64 20.23
CA ILE A 405 5.96 -5.68 21.33
C ILE A 405 7.24 -5.92 22.13
N THR A 406 8.02 -4.88 22.33
CA THR A 406 9.24 -4.89 23.12
C THR A 406 9.15 -3.88 24.26
N GLY A 407 9.96 -4.06 25.27
CA GLY A 407 10.01 -3.12 26.37
C GLY A 407 10.96 -3.58 27.45
N TRP A 408 10.86 -2.93 28.60
CA TRP A 408 11.45 -3.41 29.83
C TRP A 408 10.55 -3.04 31.01
N ALA A 409 10.66 -3.81 32.07
CA ALA A 409 9.89 -3.65 33.27
C ALA A 409 10.78 -3.96 34.48
N LEU A 410 10.59 -3.19 35.55
CA LEU A 410 11.37 -3.34 36.77
C LEU A 410 10.56 -2.93 38.00
N ASP A 411 10.55 -3.79 39.00
CA ASP A 411 10.01 -3.48 40.32
C ASP A 411 11.12 -2.89 41.22
N PRO A 412 11.12 -1.57 41.47
CA PRO A 412 12.16 -0.93 42.27
C PRO A 412 12.16 -1.34 43.74
N SER A 413 11.14 -2.07 44.23
CA SER A 413 11.14 -2.64 45.58
C SER A 413 12.05 -3.87 45.72
N VAL A 414 12.57 -4.39 44.60
CA VAL A 414 13.46 -5.56 44.56
C VAL A 414 14.84 -5.16 44.05
N SER A 415 15.88 -5.35 44.87
CA SER A 415 17.23 -4.84 44.58
C SER A 415 18.17 -5.84 43.89
N ASP A 416 17.88 -7.14 43.97
CA ASP A 416 18.75 -8.23 43.54
C ASP A 416 18.32 -8.90 42.21
N SER A 417 17.19 -8.48 41.65
CA SER A 417 16.66 -8.91 40.36
C SER A 417 15.79 -7.81 39.75
N THR A 418 15.17 -8.08 38.59
CA THR A 418 14.20 -7.16 37.97
C THR A 418 12.86 -7.11 38.74
N GLY A 419 12.61 -8.10 39.61
CA GLY A 419 11.33 -8.27 40.31
C GLY A 419 10.14 -8.65 39.42
N ILE A 420 10.34 -8.85 38.11
CA ILE A 420 9.32 -9.25 37.15
C ILE A 420 9.33 -10.77 36.98
N THR A 421 8.16 -11.40 37.10
CA THR A 421 7.99 -12.85 36.94
C THR A 421 7.34 -13.23 35.62
N ASP A 422 6.48 -12.36 35.07
CA ASP A 422 5.79 -12.60 33.81
C ASP A 422 5.41 -11.30 33.10
N VAL A 423 5.34 -11.35 31.77
CA VAL A 423 4.74 -10.30 30.95
C VAL A 423 3.85 -10.95 29.89
N VAL A 424 2.59 -10.53 29.81
CA VAL A 424 1.57 -11.15 28.97
C VAL A 424 0.80 -10.10 28.16
N LEU A 425 0.31 -10.50 26.99
CA LEU A 425 -0.44 -9.67 26.05
C LEU A 425 -1.89 -10.12 25.97
N TYR A 426 -2.82 -9.17 26.07
CA TYR A 426 -4.25 -9.41 25.95
C TYR A 426 -4.90 -8.54 24.88
N ALA A 427 -5.95 -9.07 24.25
CA ALA A 427 -6.99 -8.28 23.58
C ALA A 427 -8.32 -8.45 24.33
N GLY A 428 -8.74 -7.40 25.04
CA GLY A 428 -9.80 -7.53 26.04
C GLY A 428 -9.41 -8.55 27.10
N ASP A 429 -10.23 -9.60 27.27
CA ASP A 429 -10.00 -10.68 28.25
C ASP A 429 -9.27 -11.90 27.65
N THR A 430 -8.91 -11.85 26.36
CA THR A 430 -8.29 -12.98 25.66
C THR A 430 -6.77 -12.88 25.71
N LEU A 431 -6.11 -13.87 26.32
CA LEU A 431 -4.65 -13.98 26.31
C LEU A 431 -4.17 -14.29 24.89
N LEU A 432 -3.30 -13.43 24.36
CA LEU A 432 -2.76 -13.53 23.02
C LEU A 432 -1.35 -14.13 22.99
N ALA A 433 -0.48 -13.68 23.89
CA ALA A 433 0.92 -14.09 23.92
C ALA A 433 1.54 -13.91 25.31
N GLN A 434 2.63 -14.65 25.56
CA GLN A 434 3.48 -14.52 26.74
C GLN A 434 4.89 -14.13 26.31
N ALA A 435 5.53 -13.24 27.07
CA ALA A 435 6.78 -12.63 26.66
C ALA A 435 7.99 -13.54 26.92
N GLN A 436 9.00 -13.41 26.07
CA GLN A 436 10.36 -13.80 26.42
C GLN A 436 10.96 -12.73 27.32
N LEU A 437 11.23 -13.07 28.58
CA LEU A 437 11.93 -12.19 29.53
C LEU A 437 13.45 -12.32 29.43
N GLY A 438 14.16 -11.41 30.09
CA GLY A 438 15.62 -11.49 30.24
C GLY A 438 16.40 -10.86 29.09
N VAL A 439 15.77 -10.01 28.27
CA VAL A 439 16.45 -9.28 27.19
C VAL A 439 17.38 -8.24 27.80
N ALA A 440 18.65 -8.26 27.38
CA ALA A 440 19.67 -7.37 27.93
C ALA A 440 19.37 -5.89 27.62
N ARG A 441 19.54 -5.04 28.64
CA ARG A 441 19.40 -3.57 28.55
C ARG A 441 20.57 -2.88 29.23
N PRO A 442 21.72 -2.71 28.54
CA PRO A 442 22.93 -2.13 29.13
C PRO A 442 22.74 -0.69 29.62
N ASP A 443 21.77 0.03 29.07
CA ASP A 443 21.40 1.40 29.43
C ASP A 443 20.71 1.50 30.80
N VAL A 444 20.01 0.45 31.23
CA VAL A 444 19.25 0.48 32.50
C VAL A 444 20.20 0.47 33.71
N PRO A 445 21.16 -0.48 33.87
CA PRO A 445 22.12 -0.45 34.97
C PRO A 445 22.96 0.83 35.04
N GLN A 446 23.29 1.43 33.88
CA GLN A 446 24.05 2.68 33.83
C GLN A 446 23.25 3.84 34.42
N THR A 447 21.95 3.88 34.16
CA THR A 447 21.05 4.93 34.65
C THR A 447 20.68 4.72 36.12
N THR A 448 20.47 3.47 36.53
CA THR A 448 20.00 3.12 37.87
C THR A 448 21.11 2.81 38.88
N GLN A 449 22.35 2.67 38.39
CA GLN A 449 23.51 2.24 39.17
C GLN A 449 23.32 0.86 39.85
N ASN A 450 22.51 -0.02 39.25
CA ASN A 450 22.27 -1.38 39.75
C ASN A 450 22.54 -2.45 38.68
N ASN A 451 23.63 -3.20 38.84
CA ASN A 451 24.04 -4.25 37.91
C ASN A 451 23.09 -5.47 37.90
N ALA A 452 22.30 -5.68 38.95
CA ALA A 452 21.28 -6.73 38.99
C ALA A 452 20.15 -6.49 37.97
N TRP A 453 20.07 -5.28 37.41
CA TRP A 453 19.04 -4.85 36.48
C TRP A 453 19.53 -4.83 35.03
N SER A 454 20.42 -5.76 34.67
CA SER A 454 21.02 -5.84 33.33
C SER A 454 20.15 -6.53 32.27
N THR A 455 19.11 -7.26 32.71
CA THR A 455 18.19 -8.02 31.82
C THR A 455 16.68 -7.73 32.06
N PRO A 456 16.23 -6.48 32.27
CA PRO A 456 14.83 -6.14 32.50
C PRO A 456 13.96 -6.16 31.24
N GLY A 457 14.57 -6.41 30.07
CA GLY A 457 13.88 -6.35 28.81
C GLY A 457 12.98 -7.57 28.56
N PHE A 458 11.98 -7.36 27.71
CA PHE A 458 11.10 -8.42 27.23
C PHE A 458 10.74 -8.23 25.75
N THR A 459 10.33 -9.32 25.11
CA THR A 459 9.81 -9.36 23.73
C THR A 459 8.57 -10.24 23.64
N LEU A 460 7.54 -9.79 22.93
CA LEU A 460 6.29 -10.48 22.61
C LEU A 460 6.08 -10.47 21.10
N SER A 461 5.88 -11.61 20.45
CA SER A 461 5.46 -11.63 19.04
C SER A 461 3.97 -11.33 18.93
N LEU A 462 3.57 -10.49 17.97
CA LEU A 462 2.16 -10.19 17.73
C LEU A 462 1.49 -11.35 16.99
N PRO A 463 0.40 -11.94 17.52
CA PRO A 463 -0.31 -13.01 16.84
C PRO A 463 -1.31 -12.42 15.84
N PHE A 464 -0.83 -12.06 14.64
CA PHE A 464 -1.65 -11.37 13.63
C PHE A 464 -2.95 -12.08 13.27
N ASP A 465 -2.96 -13.42 13.28
CA ASP A 465 -4.16 -14.23 12.99
C ASP A 465 -5.26 -14.09 14.05
N ALA A 466 -4.91 -13.60 15.26
CA ALA A 466 -5.85 -13.34 16.35
C ALA A 466 -6.33 -11.88 16.40
N LEU A 467 -5.76 -11.00 15.57
CA LEU A 467 -6.12 -9.58 15.52
C LEU A 467 -7.19 -9.35 14.46
N LEU A 468 -8.15 -8.48 14.79
CA LEU A 468 -9.19 -8.07 13.84
C LEU A 468 -8.62 -7.04 12.87
N THR A 469 -9.19 -6.93 11.67
CA THR A 469 -8.94 -5.76 10.83
C THR A 469 -9.44 -4.49 11.54
N GLY A 470 -8.74 -3.38 11.34
CA GLY A 470 -8.95 -2.12 12.05
C GLY A 470 -8.17 -2.00 13.36
N SER A 471 -8.73 -1.22 14.29
CA SER A 471 -8.11 -0.84 15.57
C SER A 471 -8.26 -1.96 16.61
N ASN A 472 -7.14 -2.50 17.10
CA ASN A 472 -7.02 -3.51 18.16
C ASN A 472 -6.37 -2.92 19.42
N PRO A 473 -7.14 -2.48 20.43
CA PRO A 473 -6.56 -2.09 21.71
C PRO A 473 -6.01 -3.34 22.42
N LEU A 474 -4.73 -3.34 22.74
CA LEU A 474 -4.07 -4.44 23.43
C LEU A 474 -3.55 -3.99 24.79
N THR A 475 -3.65 -4.87 25.78
CA THR A 475 -3.17 -4.66 27.14
C THR A 475 -1.97 -5.54 27.38
N VAL A 476 -0.83 -4.93 27.71
CA VAL A 476 0.36 -5.63 28.22
C VAL A 476 0.29 -5.62 29.73
N MET A 477 0.38 -6.78 30.37
CA MET A 477 0.42 -6.89 31.83
C MET A 477 1.76 -7.44 32.30
N ALA A 478 2.39 -6.78 33.26
CA ALA A 478 3.58 -7.26 33.96
C ALA A 478 3.20 -7.72 35.36
N HIS A 479 3.67 -8.91 35.74
CA HIS A 479 3.47 -9.50 37.05
C HIS A 479 4.77 -9.42 37.84
N THR A 480 4.69 -9.00 39.10
CA THR A 480 5.86 -8.91 39.99
C THR A 480 5.98 -10.12 40.91
N SER A 481 7.17 -10.33 41.46
CA SER A 481 7.43 -11.39 42.45
C SER A 481 6.66 -11.22 43.76
N GLN A 482 6.16 -10.01 44.02
CA GLN A 482 5.29 -9.69 45.17
C GLN A 482 3.79 -9.87 44.88
N GLY A 483 3.43 -10.31 43.66
CA GLY A 483 2.04 -10.57 43.26
C GLY A 483 1.26 -9.32 42.81
N ALA A 484 1.95 -8.20 42.54
CA ALA A 484 1.36 -7.02 41.92
C ALA A 484 1.25 -7.20 40.40
N VAL A 485 0.22 -6.59 39.83
CA VAL A 485 0.00 -6.53 38.37
C VAL A 485 0.04 -5.07 37.93
N TRP A 486 0.82 -4.81 36.89
CA TRP A 486 0.94 -3.52 36.24
C TRP A 486 0.50 -3.65 34.79
N THR A 487 -0.16 -2.64 34.25
CA THR A 487 -0.69 -2.68 32.88
C THR A 487 -0.15 -1.54 32.04
N SER A 488 0.01 -1.78 30.74
CA SER A 488 0.13 -0.70 29.77
C SER A 488 -0.58 -1.03 28.47
N ASN A 489 -1.06 0.00 27.78
CA ASN A 489 -1.90 -0.17 26.59
C ASN A 489 -1.13 0.19 25.32
N VAL A 490 -1.15 -0.71 24.33
CA VAL A 490 -0.72 -0.42 22.97
C VAL A 490 -1.94 -0.50 22.05
N GLN A 491 -2.01 0.39 21.06
CA GLN A 491 -3.08 0.35 20.06
C GLN A 491 -2.54 -0.21 18.76
N VAL A 492 -2.74 -1.50 18.46
CA VAL A 492 -2.34 -2.06 17.16
C VAL A 492 -3.41 -1.75 16.11
N VAL A 493 -3.03 -1.34 14.91
CA VAL A 493 -3.97 -1.17 13.79
C VAL A 493 -3.60 -2.13 12.67
N MET A 494 -4.51 -3.06 12.35
CA MET A 494 -4.43 -3.92 11.19
C MET A 494 -5.21 -3.23 10.04
N PRO A 495 -4.69 -3.09 8.82
CA PRO A 495 -5.42 -2.42 7.77
C PRO A 495 -6.63 -3.24 7.31
N ILE A 496 -7.69 -2.54 6.89
CA ILE A 496 -8.77 -3.15 6.13
C ILE A 496 -8.29 -3.24 4.70
N LEU A 497 -7.98 -4.46 4.29
CA LEU A 497 -7.54 -4.79 2.96
C LEU A 497 -8.80 -5.29 2.21
N GLY A 498 -9.32 -4.51 1.27
CA GLY A 498 -10.55 -4.82 0.52
C GLY A 498 -10.47 -6.12 -0.29
N GLY A 499 -11.54 -6.54 -0.97
CA GLY A 499 -11.48 -7.73 -1.82
C GLY A 499 -10.37 -7.62 -2.88
N ILE A 500 -9.68 -8.73 -3.18
CA ILE A 500 -8.81 -8.78 -4.35
C ILE A 500 -9.72 -8.80 -5.57
N LEU A 501 -9.63 -7.77 -6.42
CA LEU A 501 -10.37 -7.74 -7.68
C LEU A 501 -9.94 -8.93 -8.55
N PRO A 502 -10.85 -9.54 -9.33
CA PRO A 502 -10.47 -10.59 -10.26
C PRO A 502 -9.40 -10.04 -11.20
N ALA A 503 -8.24 -10.68 -11.19
CA ALA A 503 -7.17 -10.41 -12.14
C ALA A 503 -7.69 -10.66 -13.55
N LYS A 504 -7.16 -9.93 -14.52
CA LYS A 504 -7.40 -10.15 -15.93
C LYS A 504 -7.07 -11.61 -16.27
N ALA A 505 -8.01 -12.28 -16.94
CA ALA A 505 -7.76 -13.61 -17.47
C ALA A 505 -6.57 -13.53 -18.45
N MET A 506 -5.56 -14.39 -18.26
CA MET A 506 -4.42 -14.45 -19.17
C MET A 506 -4.90 -14.83 -20.58
N GLY A 507 -5.13 -13.84 -21.43
CA GLY A 507 -5.33 -14.06 -22.85
C GLY A 507 -4.01 -14.51 -23.45
N ALA A 508 -3.98 -15.73 -24.00
CA ALA A 508 -2.84 -16.21 -24.78
C ALA A 508 -2.46 -15.16 -25.85
N ALA A 509 -1.20 -14.76 -25.86
CA ALA A 509 -0.66 -13.73 -26.73
C ALA A 509 -1.12 -13.92 -28.19
N ALA A 510 -1.80 -12.90 -28.74
CA ALA A 510 -2.22 -12.88 -30.12
C ALA A 510 -1.02 -12.73 -31.05
N SER A 511 -0.52 -13.85 -31.56
CA SER A 511 0.21 -13.91 -32.82
C SER A 511 -0.36 -15.04 -33.67
N SER A 512 -1.39 -14.74 -34.45
CA SER A 512 -1.56 -15.34 -35.78
C SER A 512 -2.64 -14.60 -36.57
N VAL A 513 -2.31 -14.41 -37.85
CA VAL A 513 -3.14 -13.93 -38.97
C VAL A 513 -4.52 -14.61 -38.94
N PRO A 514 -5.62 -13.89 -39.22
CA PRO A 514 -6.98 -14.39 -39.00
C PRO A 514 -7.32 -15.53 -39.96
N ALA A 515 -7.34 -16.76 -39.44
CA ALA A 515 -8.25 -17.78 -39.94
C ALA A 515 -9.56 -17.59 -39.19
N VAL A 516 -10.66 -17.38 -39.92
CA VAL A 516 -12.00 -17.27 -39.36
C VAL A 516 -12.32 -18.56 -38.60
N GLN A 517 -12.17 -18.53 -37.27
CA GLN A 517 -12.70 -19.56 -36.39
C GLN A 517 -14.16 -19.24 -36.06
N PRO A 518 -15.03 -20.27 -35.99
CA PRO A 518 -16.43 -20.08 -35.66
C PRO A 518 -16.54 -19.51 -34.25
N THR A 519 -17.38 -18.50 -34.11
CA THR A 519 -17.68 -17.80 -32.86
C THR A 519 -17.87 -18.81 -31.72
N PRO A 520 -17.06 -18.79 -30.64
CA PRO A 520 -17.29 -19.65 -29.49
C PRO A 520 -18.70 -19.38 -28.98
N THR A 521 -19.52 -20.43 -28.93
CA THR A 521 -20.89 -20.32 -28.43
C THR A 521 -20.79 -20.00 -26.93
N PRO A 522 -21.46 -18.95 -26.43
CA PRO A 522 -21.43 -18.61 -25.01
C PRO A 522 -21.78 -19.83 -24.17
N PRO A 523 -21.16 -20.01 -23.00
CA PRO A 523 -21.57 -21.07 -22.09
C PRO A 523 -23.08 -20.91 -21.83
N ARG A 524 -23.82 -22.02 -21.80
CA ARG A 524 -25.27 -22.05 -21.54
C ARG A 524 -25.57 -23.18 -20.58
N VAL A 525 -26.42 -22.91 -19.59
CA VAL A 525 -27.05 -23.92 -18.75
C VAL A 525 -28.51 -24.05 -19.18
N LEU A 526 -29.00 -25.29 -19.32
CA LEU A 526 -30.40 -25.59 -19.61
C LEU A 526 -30.94 -26.51 -18.51
N ILE A 527 -31.98 -26.08 -17.80
CA ILE A 527 -32.62 -26.88 -16.75
C ILE A 527 -33.71 -27.75 -17.37
N SER A 528 -33.60 -29.07 -17.22
CA SER A 528 -34.63 -30.01 -17.68
C SER A 528 -35.62 -30.36 -16.56
N TRP A 529 -35.18 -30.34 -15.30
CA TRP A 529 -36.05 -30.49 -14.14
C TRP A 529 -35.44 -29.85 -12.87
N PRO A 530 -36.22 -29.19 -12.00
CA PRO A 530 -37.65 -28.90 -12.14
C PRO A 530 -37.94 -27.88 -13.25
N THR A 531 -39.17 -27.85 -13.75
CA THR A 531 -39.65 -26.78 -14.63
C THR A 531 -40.05 -25.55 -13.80
N ALA A 532 -40.06 -24.36 -14.43
CA ALA A 532 -40.45 -23.13 -13.74
C ALA A 532 -41.86 -23.26 -13.16
N GLY A 533 -42.01 -22.96 -11.87
CA GLY A 533 -43.25 -23.06 -11.10
C GLY A 533 -43.56 -24.46 -10.55
N ALA A 534 -42.68 -25.44 -10.72
CA ALA A 534 -42.92 -26.79 -10.20
C ALA A 534 -43.02 -26.82 -8.66
N SER A 535 -43.89 -27.70 -8.15
CA SER A 535 -43.91 -28.07 -6.73
C SER A 535 -42.90 -29.21 -6.49
N VAL A 536 -41.94 -28.97 -5.60
CA VAL A 536 -40.85 -29.91 -5.29
C VAL A 536 -40.81 -30.21 -3.78
N SER A 537 -40.19 -31.31 -3.39
CA SER A 537 -39.84 -31.57 -1.99
C SER A 537 -38.72 -30.62 -1.54
N ARG A 538 -38.60 -30.39 -0.22
CA ARG A 538 -37.50 -29.58 0.36
C ARG A 538 -36.09 -30.05 0.00
N ALA A 539 -35.93 -31.34 -0.32
CA ALA A 539 -34.72 -31.89 -0.90
C ALA A 539 -35.09 -32.56 -2.23
N PHE A 540 -34.47 -32.15 -3.34
CA PHE A 540 -34.75 -32.68 -4.67
C PHE A 540 -33.47 -32.68 -5.53
N THR A 541 -33.46 -33.44 -6.63
CA THR A 541 -32.33 -33.47 -7.55
C THR A 541 -32.62 -32.62 -8.78
N MET A 542 -31.98 -31.46 -8.91
CA MET A 542 -32.03 -30.67 -10.15
C MET A 542 -31.24 -31.38 -11.26
N GLN A 543 -31.82 -31.41 -12.46
CA GLN A 543 -31.21 -31.96 -13.66
C GLN A 543 -31.15 -30.90 -14.76
N GLY A 544 -30.04 -30.86 -15.48
CA GLY A 544 -29.91 -30.06 -16.68
C GLY A 544 -28.75 -30.48 -17.57
N THR A 545 -28.54 -29.71 -18.63
CA THR A 545 -27.37 -29.82 -19.50
C THR A 545 -26.59 -28.50 -19.52
N VAL A 546 -25.32 -28.59 -19.85
CA VAL A 546 -24.42 -27.44 -19.98
C VAL A 546 -23.74 -27.42 -21.35
N ALA A 547 -23.39 -26.24 -21.83
CA ALA A 547 -22.54 -26.10 -23.01
C ALA A 547 -21.12 -26.62 -22.72
N ALA A 548 -20.41 -27.02 -23.79
CA ALA A 548 -19.03 -27.45 -23.69
C ALA A 548 -18.16 -26.36 -23.02
N GLY A 549 -17.35 -26.77 -22.05
CA GLY A 549 -16.46 -25.87 -21.29
C GLY A 549 -17.02 -25.38 -19.96
N VAL A 550 -18.27 -25.69 -19.61
CA VAL A 550 -18.77 -25.52 -18.23
C VAL A 550 -18.27 -26.69 -17.38
N ASP A 551 -17.61 -26.39 -16.26
CA ASP A 551 -17.00 -27.38 -15.38
C ASP A 551 -17.68 -27.47 -13.99
N ARG A 552 -18.47 -26.46 -13.62
CA ARG A 552 -19.23 -26.45 -12.37
C ARG A 552 -20.58 -25.75 -12.54
N VAL A 553 -21.59 -26.23 -11.82
CA VAL A 553 -22.90 -25.58 -11.69
C VAL A 553 -23.19 -25.32 -10.22
N ASP A 554 -23.42 -24.07 -9.84
CA ASP A 554 -23.78 -23.66 -8.48
C ASP A 554 -25.19 -23.06 -8.43
N ILE A 555 -25.93 -23.35 -7.36
CA ILE A 555 -27.35 -22.98 -7.22
C ILE A 555 -27.54 -22.19 -5.93
N PHE A 556 -28.02 -20.96 -6.06
CA PHE A 556 -28.30 -20.04 -4.94
C PHE A 556 -29.80 -19.83 -4.78
N MET A 557 -30.25 -19.57 -3.55
CA MET A 557 -31.67 -19.38 -3.22
C MET A 557 -31.98 -17.93 -2.83
N ASP A 558 -33.09 -17.40 -3.36
CA ASP A 558 -33.73 -16.11 -3.10
C ASP A 558 -32.93 -14.86 -3.44
N SER A 559 -31.60 -14.95 -3.51
CA SER A 559 -30.71 -13.90 -3.99
C SER A 559 -29.58 -14.50 -4.81
N ASP A 560 -29.06 -13.71 -5.73
CA ASP A 560 -27.90 -14.07 -6.52
C ASP A 560 -26.63 -14.18 -5.64
N ARG A 561 -25.60 -14.90 -6.10
CA ARG A 561 -24.30 -15.05 -5.42
C ARG A 561 -23.74 -13.69 -4.99
N ASP A 562 -23.71 -12.74 -5.91
CA ASP A 562 -23.10 -11.43 -5.70
C ASP A 562 -24.00 -10.48 -4.85
N ALA A 563 -25.23 -10.90 -4.57
CA ALA A 563 -26.17 -10.22 -3.68
C ALA A 563 -26.30 -10.92 -2.31
N GLY A 564 -25.37 -11.83 -1.97
CA GLY A 564 -25.37 -12.55 -0.68
C GLY A 564 -26.26 -13.79 -0.64
N GLY A 565 -26.60 -14.35 -1.80
CA GLY A 565 -27.34 -15.61 -1.91
C GLY A 565 -26.64 -16.78 -1.22
N VAL A 566 -27.43 -17.68 -0.61
CA VAL A 566 -26.92 -18.89 0.04
C VAL A 566 -26.88 -20.04 -0.96
N ILE A 567 -25.75 -20.75 -1.06
CA ILE A 567 -25.63 -21.93 -1.90
C ILE A 567 -26.48 -23.08 -1.34
N VAL A 568 -27.34 -23.64 -2.18
CA VAL A 568 -28.29 -24.71 -1.82
C VAL A 568 -28.06 -26.00 -2.61
N GLY A 569 -27.21 -25.96 -3.63
CA GLY A 569 -26.76 -27.13 -4.39
C GLY A 569 -25.59 -26.80 -5.31
N SER A 570 -24.78 -27.81 -5.64
CA SER A 570 -23.68 -27.71 -6.61
C SER A 570 -23.51 -29.04 -7.34
N ALA A 571 -23.02 -29.00 -8.58
CA ALA A 571 -22.71 -30.18 -9.39
C ALA A 571 -21.53 -29.96 -10.34
N VAL A 572 -20.87 -31.05 -10.69
CA VAL A 572 -19.88 -31.11 -11.77
C VAL A 572 -20.52 -31.86 -12.95
N PRO A 573 -20.60 -31.27 -14.15
CA PRO A 573 -21.09 -31.97 -15.33
C PRO A 573 -20.38 -33.30 -15.58
N GLY A 574 -21.13 -34.34 -15.95
CA GLY A 574 -20.63 -35.72 -16.09
C GLY A 574 -20.40 -36.47 -14.78
N SER A 575 -20.69 -35.87 -13.62
CA SER A 575 -20.58 -36.51 -12.29
C SER A 575 -21.94 -36.82 -11.66
N LEU A 576 -22.02 -37.94 -10.94
CA LEU A 576 -23.18 -38.40 -10.17
C LEU A 576 -22.98 -38.26 -8.65
N ALA A 577 -22.09 -37.36 -8.22
CA ALA A 577 -21.83 -37.15 -6.79
C ALA A 577 -23.15 -36.88 -6.03
N GLY A 578 -23.52 -37.80 -5.14
CA GLY A 578 -24.74 -37.69 -4.32
C GLY A 578 -26.06 -38.14 -4.99
N VAL A 579 -26.04 -38.64 -6.23
CA VAL A 579 -27.23 -39.07 -6.98
C VAL A 579 -27.05 -40.50 -7.48
N ARG A 580 -28.07 -41.37 -7.29
CA ARG A 580 -28.07 -42.74 -7.81
C ARG A 580 -28.94 -42.83 -9.06
N LEU A 581 -28.32 -43.10 -10.21
CA LEU A 581 -29.02 -43.40 -11.47
C LEU A 581 -28.67 -44.81 -11.95
N ASN A 582 -29.61 -45.49 -12.59
CA ASN A 582 -29.39 -46.79 -13.24
C ASN A 582 -28.91 -46.62 -14.69
N ARG A 583 -28.17 -45.55 -14.99
CA ARG A 583 -27.54 -45.30 -16.30
C ARG A 583 -26.30 -44.44 -16.16
N SER A 584 -25.41 -44.53 -17.14
CA SER A 584 -24.35 -43.54 -17.35
C SER A 584 -24.96 -42.21 -17.79
N ILE A 585 -24.29 -41.11 -17.43
CA ILE A 585 -24.63 -39.75 -17.87
C ILE A 585 -23.60 -39.25 -18.85
N SER A 586 -24.00 -38.35 -19.75
CA SER A 586 -23.07 -37.71 -20.67
C SER A 586 -22.29 -36.59 -19.95
N SER A 587 -21.15 -36.19 -20.52
CA SER A 587 -20.28 -35.16 -19.94
C SER A 587 -20.92 -33.77 -19.87
N ASP A 588 -21.97 -33.53 -20.64
CA ASP A 588 -22.75 -32.30 -20.66
C ASP A 588 -23.99 -32.35 -19.76
N GLU A 589 -24.31 -33.49 -19.14
CA GLU A 589 -25.40 -33.61 -18.16
C GLU A 589 -24.91 -33.30 -16.74
N PHE A 590 -25.71 -32.61 -15.93
CA PHE A 590 -25.44 -32.43 -14.49
C PHE A 590 -26.65 -32.82 -13.63
N TYR A 591 -26.36 -33.29 -12.41
CA TYR A 591 -27.35 -33.61 -11.39
C TYR A 591 -26.91 -33.01 -10.06
N ALA A 592 -27.66 -32.03 -9.54
CA ALA A 592 -27.35 -31.35 -8.28
C ALA A 592 -28.41 -31.69 -7.23
N VAL A 593 -27.99 -32.13 -6.04
CA VAL A 593 -28.91 -32.25 -4.90
C VAL A 593 -29.13 -30.86 -4.31
N VAL A 594 -30.38 -30.41 -4.30
CA VAL A 594 -30.78 -29.06 -3.87
C VAL A 594 -31.61 -29.15 -2.61
N ASN A 595 -31.24 -28.38 -1.58
CA ASN A 595 -31.95 -28.31 -0.30
C ASN A 595 -32.49 -26.90 -0.04
N VAL A 596 -33.80 -26.75 0.08
CA VAL A 596 -34.48 -25.45 0.25
C VAL A 596 -35.46 -25.47 1.44
N SER A 597 -35.78 -24.28 1.96
CA SER A 597 -36.86 -24.12 2.93
C SER A 597 -38.23 -24.34 2.29
N LYS A 598 -39.27 -24.51 3.11
CA LYS A 598 -40.65 -24.58 2.62
C LYS A 598 -41.10 -23.19 2.18
N GLY A 599 -41.68 -23.07 0.99
CA GLY A 599 -42.14 -21.80 0.47
C GLY A 599 -41.91 -21.63 -1.03
N ASN A 600 -42.21 -20.45 -1.54
CA ASN A 600 -41.90 -20.07 -2.92
C ASN A 600 -40.49 -19.48 -2.95
N HIS A 601 -39.66 -19.98 -3.86
CA HIS A 601 -38.26 -19.59 -3.98
C HIS A 601 -37.89 -19.26 -5.43
N VAL A 602 -36.92 -18.37 -5.60
CA VAL A 602 -36.22 -18.16 -6.87
C VAL A 602 -34.82 -18.72 -6.75
N LEU A 603 -34.48 -19.67 -7.61
CA LEU A 603 -33.13 -20.22 -7.69
C LEU A 603 -32.32 -19.46 -8.75
N TYR A 604 -31.08 -19.12 -8.43
CA TYR A 604 -30.09 -18.53 -9.34
C TYR A 604 -29.04 -19.61 -9.64
N ILE A 605 -29.03 -20.10 -10.87
CA ILE A 605 -28.18 -21.20 -11.33
C ILE A 605 -27.04 -20.62 -12.17
N HIS A 606 -25.82 -20.79 -11.67
CA HIS A 606 -24.60 -20.35 -12.34
C HIS A 606 -23.89 -21.53 -12.98
N GLY A 607 -23.61 -21.44 -14.27
CA GLY A 607 -22.68 -22.35 -14.96
C GLY A 607 -21.33 -21.68 -15.10
N HIS A 608 -20.31 -22.25 -14.46
CA HIS A 608 -18.94 -21.74 -14.48
C HIS A 608 -18.15 -22.40 -15.59
N SER A 609 -17.42 -21.60 -16.36
CA SER A 609 -16.45 -22.10 -17.34
C SER A 609 -15.03 -21.73 -16.94
N THR A 610 -14.10 -22.67 -17.09
CA THR A 610 -12.66 -22.41 -16.94
C THR A 610 -12.13 -21.33 -17.88
N GLY A 611 -12.87 -21.02 -18.96
CA GLY A 611 -12.58 -19.93 -19.89
C GLY A 611 -13.08 -18.54 -19.45
N GLY A 612 -13.59 -18.38 -18.22
CA GLY A 612 -13.93 -17.08 -17.64
C GLY A 612 -15.31 -16.52 -17.99
N GLY A 613 -16.22 -17.36 -18.50
CA GLY A 613 -17.63 -16.98 -18.72
C GLY A 613 -18.56 -17.68 -17.73
N ASP A 614 -19.32 -16.90 -16.97
CA ASP A 614 -20.42 -17.40 -16.13
C ASP A 614 -21.75 -17.25 -16.89
N THR A 615 -22.63 -18.23 -16.76
CA THR A 615 -24.01 -18.18 -17.29
C THR A 615 -24.97 -18.15 -16.11
N LEU A 616 -25.91 -17.22 -16.10
CA LEU A 616 -26.96 -17.17 -15.10
C LEU A 616 -28.30 -17.58 -15.69
N VAL A 617 -28.95 -18.56 -15.05
CA VAL A 617 -30.36 -18.92 -15.29
C VAL A 617 -31.12 -18.74 -13.98
N THR A 618 -32.32 -18.18 -14.05
CA THR A 618 -33.21 -18.08 -12.88
C THR A 618 -34.39 -19.04 -13.01
N LEU A 619 -34.79 -19.65 -11.90
CA LEU A 619 -35.86 -20.64 -11.87
C LEU A 619 -36.74 -20.47 -10.62
N ALA A 620 -38.00 -20.11 -10.81
CA ALA A 620 -38.98 -20.08 -9.72
C ALA A 620 -39.49 -21.50 -9.40
N ILE A 621 -39.61 -21.84 -8.12
CA ILE A 621 -40.14 -23.13 -7.63
C ILE A 621 -41.02 -22.94 -6.36
N ALA A 622 -41.81 -23.95 -6.02
CA ALA A 622 -42.54 -24.02 -4.74
C ALA A 622 -42.16 -25.29 -3.97
N ALA A 623 -41.48 -25.15 -2.83
CA ALA A 623 -41.06 -26.27 -2.00
C ALA A 623 -42.12 -26.63 -0.95
N GLN A 624 -42.54 -27.89 -0.92
CA GLN A 624 -43.56 -28.42 -0.01
C GLN A 624 -42.99 -29.16 1.21
#